data_AF-A0A941A3Z2-F1
#
_entry.id   AF-A0A941A3Z2-F1
#
_cell.length_a   1.000
_cell.length_b   1.000
_cell.length_c   1.000
_cell.angle_alpha   90.00
_cell.angle_beta   90.00
_cell.angle_gamma   90.00
#
_symmetry.space_group_name_H-M   'P 1'
#
loop_
_entity.id
_entity.type
_entity.pdbx_description
1 polymer ?
#
loop_
_entity_poly.entity_id
_entity_poly.type
_entity_poly.pdbx_seq_one_letter_code
_entity_poly.pdbx_strand_id
1 'polypeptide(L)' 'MADYYLIYQHVMYNIVHYCTFWMILTCLITAGISWRLFTILSAQSLGEDDAGLAWWVTAVWGSAALVFFLVGLLLN' A
#
# COMPACT_ATOMS: atom_id res chain seq x y z
N MET A 1 4.10 17.03 34.72
CA MET A 1 3.77 15.65 34.27
C MET A 1 2.88 15.65 33.02
N ALA A 2 1.94 16.58 32.85
CA ALA A 2 1.11 16.68 31.64
C ALA A 2 1.88 16.99 30.34
N ASP A 3 2.96 17.80 30.41
CA ASP A 3 3.73 18.17 29.20
C ASP A 3 4.43 16.98 28.53
N TYR A 4 4.99 16.06 29.31
CA TYR A 4 5.64 14.87 28.76
C TYR A 4 4.63 14.00 28.01
N TYR A 5 3.42 13.85 28.54
CA TYR A 5 2.36 13.05 27.91
C TYR A 5 1.95 13.61 26.54
N LEU A 6 1.79 14.94 26.43
CA LEU A 6 1.48 15.61 25.16
C LEU A 6 2.60 15.42 24.12
N ILE A 7 3.86 15.51 24.55
CA ILE A 7 5.01 15.27 23.67
C ILE A 7 5.03 13.82 23.18
N TYR A 8 4.82 12.84 24.07
CA TYR A 8 4.75 11.43 23.68
C TYR A 8 3.60 11.15 22.70
N GLN A 9 2.41 11.72 22.94
CA GLN A 9 1.27 11.55 22.05
C GLN A 9 1.55 12.11 20.65
N HIS A 10 2.16 13.29 20.55
CA HIS A 10 2.50 13.90 19.28
C HIS A 10 3.58 13.11 18.52
N VAL A 11 4.61 12.61 19.22
CA VAL A 11 5.65 11.77 18.61
C VAL A 11 5.05 10.46 18.10
N MET A 12 4.19 9.80 18.89
CA MET A 12 3.53 8.56 18.49
C MET A 12 2.59 8.77 17.29
N TYR A 13 1.82 9.87 17.28
CA TYR A 13 0.99 10.24 16.14
C TYR A 13 1.83 10.36 14.87
N ASN A 14 2.94 11.10 14.92
CA ASN A 14 3.82 11.29 13.76
C ASN A 14 4.41 9.96 13.27
N ILE A 15 4.88 9.10 14.19
CA ILE A 15 5.44 7.79 13.81
C ILE A 15 4.39 6.95 13.08
N VAL A 16 3.18 6.86 13.62
CA VAL A 16 2.09 6.10 12.99
C VAL A 16 1.73 6.71 11.65
N HIS A 17 1.57 8.04 11.57
CA HIS A 17 1.19 8.74 10.34
C HIS A 17 2.21 8.52 9.21
N TYR A 18 3.50 8.73 9.49
CA TYR A 18 4.54 8.50 8.49
C TYR A 18 4.66 7.02 8.11
N CYS A 19 4.55 6.10 9.07
CA CYS A 19 4.57 4.66 8.80
C CYS A 19 3.42 4.24 7.87
N THR A 20 2.19 4.70 8.15
CA THR A 20 1.02 4.43 7.31
C THR A 20 1.19 5.01 5.92
N PHE A 21 1.74 6.22 5.78
CA PHE A 21 2.02 6.82 4.48
C PHE A 21 3.03 5.98 3.67
N TRP A 22 4.12 5.55 4.29
CA TRP A 22 5.10 4.68 3.65
C TRP A 22 4.50 3.33 3.25
N MET A 23 3.65 2.74 4.09
CA MET A 23 2.94 1.49 3.78
C MET A 23 2.00 1.65 2.58
N ILE A 24 1.27 2.75 2.47
CA ILE A 24 0.41 3.03 1.31
C ILE A 24 1.26 3.12 0.03
N LEU A 25 2.38 3.84 0.10
CA LEU A 25 3.29 3.99 -1.04
C LEU A 25 3.86 2.65 -1.50
N THR A 26 4.35 1.81 -0.58
CA THR A 26 4.92 0.50 -0.95
C THR A 26 3.87 -0.41 -1.57
N CYS A 27 2.64 -0.43 -1.02
CA CYS A 27 1.54 -1.20 -1.59
C CYS A 27 1.18 -0.73 -3.01
N LEU A 28 1.08 0.58 -3.24
CA LEU A 28 0.79 1.14 -4.57
C LEU A 28 1.90 0.87 -5.59
N ILE A 29 3.17 1.02 -5.19
CA ILE A 29 4.31 0.75 -6.06
C ILE A 29 4.32 -0.73 -6.47
N THR A 30 4.16 -1.64 -5.50
CA THR A 30 4.09 -3.08 -5.80
C THR A 30 2.93 -3.40 -6.72
N ALA A 31 1.73 -2.88 -6.43
CA ALA A 31 0.56 -3.11 -7.27
C ALA A 31 0.76 -2.58 -8.70
N GLY A 32 1.37 -1.40 -8.86
CA GLY A 32 1.65 -0.77 -10.14
C GLY A 32 2.71 -1.50 -10.96
N ILE A 33 3.79 -1.97 -10.32
CA ILE A 33 4.82 -2.77 -10.99
C ILE A 33 4.23 -4.10 -11.45
N SER A 34 3.47 -4.79 -10.60
CA SER A 34 2.79 -6.04 -10.94
C SER A 34 1.77 -5.84 -12.06
N TRP A 35 1.08 -4.69 -12.10
CA TRP A 35 0.14 -4.39 -13.18
C TRP A 35 0.87 -4.22 -14.50
N ARG A 36 1.99 -3.49 -14.49
CA ARG A 36 2.84 -3.35 -15.68
C ARG A 36 3.35 -4.70 -16.16
N LEU A 37 3.78 -5.57 -15.24
CA LEU A 37 4.22 -6.92 -15.56
C LEU A 37 3.08 -7.74 -16.19
N PHE A 38 1.88 -7.70 -15.61
CA PHE A 38 0.68 -8.34 -16.16
C PHE A 38 0.40 -7.86 -17.59
N THR A 39 0.41 -6.54 -17.83
CA THR A 39 0.11 -6.01 -19.17
C THR A 39 1.12 -6.47 -20.23
N ILE A 40 2.39 -6.64 -19.86
CA ILE A 40 3.43 -7.12 -20.78
C ILE A 40 3.24 -8.61 -21.05
N LEU A 41 3.06 -9.43 -20.02
CA LEU A 41 2.83 -10.88 -20.14
C LEU A 41 1.57 -11.17 -20.95
N SER A 42 0.46 -10.46 -20.68
CA SER A 42 -0.80 -10.62 -21.38
C SER A 42 -0.70 -10.19 -22.85
N ALA A 43 0.05 -9.11 -23.15
CA ALA A 43 0.21 -8.62 -24.51
C ALA A 43 1.08 -9.54 -25.37
N GLN A 44 1.99 -10.29 -24.77
CA GLN A 44 2.90 -11.20 -25.46
C GLN A 44 2.40 -12.65 -25.47
N SER A 45 1.23 -12.94 -24.86
CA SER A 45 0.72 -14.30 -24.62
C SER A 45 1.77 -15.23 -24.00
N LEU A 46 2.65 -14.68 -23.17
CA LEU A 46 3.69 -15.42 -22.47
C LEU A 46 3.19 -15.76 -21.07
N GLY A 47 3.23 -17.05 -20.72
CA GLY A 47 2.97 -17.53 -19.36
C GLY A 47 1.62 -17.06 -18.80
N GLU A 48 0.51 -17.65 -19.24
CA GLU A 48 -0.83 -17.33 -18.72
C GLU A 48 -0.92 -17.47 -17.20
N ASP A 49 -0.22 -18.45 -16.62
CA ASP A 49 -0.09 -18.62 -15.17
C ASP A 49 0.63 -17.44 -14.50
N ASP A 50 1.73 -16.95 -15.10
CA ASP A 50 2.51 -15.82 -14.59
C ASP A 50 1.72 -14.50 -14.71
N ALA A 51 0.96 -14.33 -15.80
CA ALA A 51 0.04 -13.20 -15.97
C ALA A 51 -1.06 -13.24 -14.90
N GLY A 52 -1.68 -14.40 -14.67
CA GLY A 52 -2.67 -14.58 -13.61
C GLY A 52 -2.11 -14.22 -12.23
N LEU A 53 -0.88 -14.62 -11.95
CA LEU A 53 -0.21 -14.32 -10.68
C LEU A 53 0.09 -12.82 -10.54
N ALA A 54 0.57 -12.17 -11.59
CA ALA A 54 0.82 -10.73 -11.61
C ALA A 54 -0.48 -9.93 -11.37
N TRP A 55 -1.59 -10.34 -11.98
CA TRP A 55 -2.91 -9.74 -11.75
C TRP A 55 -3.37 -9.90 -10.30
N TRP A 56 -3.23 -11.09 -9.72
CA TRP A 56 -3.55 -11.35 -8.31
C TRP A 56 -2.75 -10.47 -7.36
N VAL A 57 -1.44 -10.33 -7.60
CA VAL A 57 -0.56 -9.47 -6.79
C VAL A 57 -1.01 -8.01 -6.89
N THR A 58 -1.33 -7.52 -8.09
CA THR A 58 -1.90 -6.16 -8.25
C THR A 58 -3.19 -5.98 -7.47
N ALA A 59 -4.12 -6.93 -7.55
CA ALA A 59 -5.41 -6.84 -6.87
C ALA A 59 -5.24 -6.82 -5.34
N VAL A 60 -4.36 -7.67 -4.79
CA VAL A 60 -4.11 -7.75 -3.34
C VAL A 60 -3.43 -6.49 -2.81
N TRP A 61 -2.33 -6.05 -3.42
CA TRP A 61 -1.62 -4.87 -2.93
C TRP A 61 -2.37 -3.57 -3.23
N GLY A 62 -3.10 -3.51 -4.34
CA GLY A 62 -3.98 -2.37 -4.65
C GLY A 62 -5.13 -2.25 -3.65
N SER A 63 -5.77 -3.37 -3.29
CA SER A 63 -6.83 -3.37 -2.26
C SER A 63 -6.29 -3.09 -0.87
N ALA A 64 -5.10 -3.60 -0.51
CA ALA A 64 -4.43 -3.26 0.75
C ALA A 64 -4.15 -1.74 0.85
N ALA A 65 -3.62 -1.14 -0.21
CA ALA A 65 -3.40 0.31 -0.27
C ALA A 65 -4.70 1.10 -0.05
N LEU A 66 -5.79 0.66 -0.70
CA LEU A 66 -7.11 1.29 -0.55
C LEU A 66 -7.62 1.20 0.90
N VAL A 67 -7.48 0.04 1.55
CA VAL A 67 -7.89 -0.13 2.96
C VAL A 67 -7.10 0.81 3.86
N PHE A 68 -5.77 0.86 3.72
CA PHE A 68 -4.95 1.77 4.52
C PHE A 68 -5.30 3.25 4.29
N PHE A 69 -5.59 3.62 3.05
CA PHE A 69 -6.01 4.98 2.72
C PHE A 69 -7.36 5.34 3.35
N LEU A 70 -8.36 4.46 3.25
CA LEU A 70 -9.69 4.68 3.82
C LEU A 70 -9.66 4.72 5.36
N VAL A 71 -8.90 3.83 5.98
CA VAL A 71 -8.67 3.85 7.44
C VAL A 71 -7.98 5.15 7.84
N GLY A 72 -6.97 5.58 7.08
CA GLY A 72 -6.31 6.87 7.28
C GLY A 72 -7.29 8.05 7.21
N LEU A 73 -8.23 8.04 6.26
CA LEU A 73 -9.23 9.09 6.12
C LEU A 73 -10.27 9.09 7.25
N LEU A 74 -10.65 7.92 7.76
CA LEU A 74 -11.60 7.79 8.87
C LEU A 74 -11.01 8.20 10.23
N LEU A 75 -9.69 8.08 10.38
CA LEU A 75 -8.97 8.36 11.63
C LEU A 75 -8.39 9.79 11.70
N ASN A 76 -8.52 10.56 10.62
CA ASN A 76 -8.04 11.93 10.49
C ASN A 76 -9.19 12.93 10.68
#